data_AF-A0A352UKU9-F1
#
_entry.id   AF-A0A352UKU9-F1
#
_cell.length_a   1.000
_cell.length_b   1.000
_cell.length_c   1.000
_cell.angle_alpha   90.00
_cell.angle_beta   90.00
_cell.angle_gamma   90.00
#
_symmetry.space_group_name_H-M   'P 1'
#
loop_
_entity.id
_entity.type
_entity.pdbx_description
1 polymer ?
#
loop_
_entity_poly.entity_id
_entity_poly.type
_entity_poly.pdbx_seq_one_letter_code
_entity_poly.pdbx_strand_id
1 'polypeptide(L)'
;MEEERRLCYVALTRAKRRLYVTCARQRMIFGRTSQNRPSRFLGEIPDEHMDRAGYLPPRSAFGDPRQPAFMAARESVAASSAVRPAAPPETLDFKLGDRIVHTAFGRGEVTKVSPMGGDALIEITFDGIGVKRLMLRAASSHMKKE
;
A
#
# COMPACT_ATOMS: atom_id res chain seq x y z
N MET A 1 20.67 -16.32 6.97
CA MET A 1 21.19 -15.07 6.38
C MET A 1 22.66 -15.16 5.98
N GLU A 2 23.56 -15.65 6.84
CA GLU A 2 25.00 -15.69 6.49
C GLU A 2 25.30 -16.56 5.26
N GLU A 3 24.62 -17.70 5.12
CA GLU A 3 24.77 -18.57 3.95
C GLU A 3 24.32 -17.89 2.64
N GLU A 4 23.16 -17.23 2.66
CA GLU A 4 22.65 -16.49 1.49
C GLU A 4 23.57 -15.34 1.07
N ARG A 5 24.23 -14.71 2.06
CA ARG A 5 25.27 -13.70 1.82
C ARG A 5 26.50 -14.30 1.13
N ARG A 6 26.95 -15.50 1.55
CA ARG A 6 28.05 -16.22 0.88
C ARG A 6 27.68 -16.56 -0.56
N LEU A 7 26.45 -17.04 -0.80
CA LEU A 7 25.95 -17.32 -2.15
C LEU A 7 25.93 -16.05 -3.02
N CYS A 8 25.44 -14.93 -2.49
CA CYS A 8 25.46 -13.65 -3.19
C CYS A 8 26.90 -13.23 -3.54
N TYR A 9 27.82 -13.27 -2.58
CA TYR A 9 29.22 -12.93 -2.79
C TYR A 9 29.89 -13.78 -3.88
N VAL A 10 29.69 -15.10 -3.83
CA VAL A 10 30.22 -16.02 -4.86
C VAL A 10 29.63 -15.68 -6.22
N ALA A 11 28.32 -15.43 -6.32
CA ALA A 11 27.69 -15.06 -7.58
C ALA A 11 28.23 -13.74 -8.15
N LEU A 12 28.41 -12.72 -7.31
CA LEU A 12 28.96 -11.42 -7.72
C LEU A 12 30.40 -11.57 -8.25
N THR A 13 31.24 -12.32 -7.53
CA THR A 13 32.66 -12.52 -7.88
C THR A 13 32.90 -13.45 -9.06
N ARG A 14 31.85 -14.12 -9.59
CA ARG A 14 31.96 -14.84 -10.87
C ARG A 14 32.12 -13.92 -12.08
N ALA A 15 31.61 -12.69 -12.00
CA ALA A 15 31.68 -11.74 -13.10
C ALA A 15 33.08 -11.10 -13.18
N LYS A 16 33.73 -11.18 -14.36
CA LYS A 16 35.07 -10.60 -14.56
C LYS A 16 35.07 -9.15 -15.05
N ARG A 17 34.08 -8.76 -15.86
CA ARG A 17 34.05 -7.46 -16.55
C ARG A 17 32.79 -6.65 -16.30
N ARG A 18 31.62 -7.28 -16.50
CA ARG A 18 30.31 -6.64 -16.31
C ARG A 18 29.41 -7.59 -15.53
N LEU A 19 28.68 -7.03 -14.57
CA LEU A 19 27.71 -7.74 -13.77
C LEU A 19 26.37 -7.03 -13.96
N TYR A 20 25.37 -7.78 -14.41
CA TYR A 20 23.99 -7.31 -14.49
C TYR A 20 23.16 -8.03 -13.44
N VAL A 21 22.47 -7.27 -12.61
CA VAL A 21 21.54 -7.82 -11.61
C VAL A 21 20.15 -7.32 -11.91
N THR A 22 19.22 -8.25 -12.07
CA THR A 22 17.82 -7.95 -12.41
C THR A 22 16.89 -8.41 -11.30
N CYS A 23 15.84 -7.63 -11.03
CA CYS A 23 14.75 -8.04 -10.14
C CYS A 23 13.40 -7.93 -10.87
N ALA A 24 12.45 -8.77 -10.48
CA ALA A 24 11.08 -8.71 -10.99
C ALA A 24 10.14 -8.19 -9.90
N ARG A 25 9.26 -7.25 -10.26
CA ARG A 25 8.22 -6.73 -9.35
C ARG A 25 7.21 -7.81 -8.96
N GLN A 26 6.87 -8.69 -9.90
CA GLN A 26 5.94 -9.78 -9.71
C GLN A 26 6.42 -11.00 -10.49
N ARG A 27 6.30 -12.18 -9.89
CA ARG A 27 6.61 -13.44 -10.57
C ARG A 27 5.64 -14.54 -10.14
N MET A 28 5.30 -15.40 -11.09
CA MET A 28 4.56 -16.63 -10.81
C MET A 28 5.57 -17.74 -10.49
N ILE A 29 5.47 -18.33 -9.31
CA ILE A 29 6.29 -19.47 -8.88
C ILE A 29 5.35 -20.52 -8.33
N PHE A 30 5.46 -21.77 -8.80
CA PHE A 30 4.65 -22.89 -8.35
C PHE A 30 3.13 -22.60 -8.37
N GLY A 31 2.64 -21.98 -9.44
CA GLY A 31 1.22 -21.64 -9.59
C GLY A 31 0.75 -20.42 -8.79
N ARG A 32 1.61 -19.81 -7.97
CA ARG A 32 1.27 -18.65 -7.14
C ARG A 32 2.00 -17.40 -7.62
N THR A 33 1.24 -16.33 -7.82
CA THR A 33 1.79 -15.02 -8.15
C THR A 33 2.23 -14.32 -6.87
N SER A 34 3.53 -14.06 -6.74
CA SER A 34 4.11 -13.35 -5.60
C SER A 34 4.78 -12.06 -6.04
N GLN A 35 4.64 -11.02 -5.22
CA GLN A 35 5.40 -9.78 -5.33
C GLN A 35 6.46 -9.76 -4.23
N ASN A 36 7.72 -9.92 -4.61
CA ASN A 36 8.83 -9.94 -3.67
C ASN A 36 9.54 -8.59 -3.70
N ARG A 37 10.00 -8.12 -2.54
CA ARG A 37 10.86 -6.94 -2.49
C ARG A 37 12.23 -7.26 -3.09
N PRO A 38 12.94 -6.23 -3.61
CA PRO A 38 14.32 -6.39 -4.04
C PRO A 38 15.21 -6.96 -2.92
N SER A 39 16.28 -7.65 -3.32
CA SER A 39 17.20 -8.26 -2.35
C SER A 39 17.92 -7.20 -1.52
N ARG A 40 17.95 -7.39 -0.20
CA ARG A 40 18.64 -6.49 0.74
C ARG A 40 20.13 -6.32 0.43
N PHE A 41 20.76 -7.35 -0.14
CA PHE A 41 22.19 -7.31 -0.50
C PHE A 41 22.50 -6.25 -1.56
N LEU A 42 21.53 -5.85 -2.39
CA LEU A 42 21.71 -4.74 -3.33
C LEU A 42 21.78 -3.38 -2.62
N GLY A 43 21.11 -3.24 -1.49
CA GLY A 43 21.18 -2.02 -0.66
C GLY A 43 22.50 -1.87 0.09
N GLU A 44 23.36 -2.89 0.10
CA GLU A 44 24.68 -2.86 0.76
C GLU A 44 25.80 -2.42 -0.20
N ILE A 45 25.60 -2.53 -1.50
CA ILE A 45 26.59 -2.14 -2.51
C ILE A 45 26.61 -0.59 -2.60
N PRO A 46 27.79 0.07 -2.58
CA PRO A 46 27.87 1.52 -2.76
C PRO A 46 27.25 1.97 -4.09
N ASP A 47 26.54 3.12 -4.08
CA ASP A 47 25.85 3.62 -5.27
C ASP A 47 26.82 4.04 -6.38
N GLU A 48 28.06 4.39 -6.03
CA GLU A 48 29.15 4.68 -6.97
C GLU A 48 29.50 3.50 -7.89
N HIS A 49 29.16 2.27 -7.48
CA HIS A 49 29.44 1.05 -8.23
C HIS A 49 28.19 0.46 -8.90
N MET A 50 27.05 1.15 -8.81
CA MET A 50 25.78 0.68 -9.36
C MET A 50 25.19 1.69 -10.34
N ASP A 51 25.02 1.25 -11.58
CA ASP A 51 24.12 1.92 -12.52
C ASP A 51 22.72 1.32 -12.39
N ARG A 52 21.74 2.15 -12.04
CA ARG A 52 20.35 1.74 -11.78
C ARG A 52 19.48 2.08 -12.98
N ALA A 53 19.03 1.04 -13.68
CA ALA A 53 18.10 1.17 -14.79
C ALA A 53 16.70 0.65 -14.42
N GLY A 54 15.66 1.35 -14.90
CA GLY A 54 14.26 0.97 -14.74
C GLY A 54 13.61 1.43 -13.43
N TYR A 55 12.44 0.86 -13.11
CA TYR A 55 11.69 1.19 -11.90
C TYR A 55 12.23 0.42 -10.70
N LEU A 56 13.34 0.89 -10.13
CA LEU A 56 13.85 0.41 -8.85
C LEU A 56 13.33 1.31 -7.72
N PRO A 57 12.77 0.74 -6.64
CA PRO A 57 12.35 1.54 -5.50
C PRO A 57 13.56 2.20 -4.82
N PRO A 58 13.37 3.26 -4.01
CA PRO A 58 14.47 3.93 -3.31
C PRO A 58 15.21 2.97 -2.37
N ARG A 59 16.47 3.32 -2.02
CA ARG A 59 17.38 2.45 -1.22
C ARG A 59 16.78 2.00 0.12
N SER A 60 15.88 2.80 0.70
CA SER A 60 15.11 2.45 1.90
C SER A 60 14.22 1.21 1.75
N ALA A 61 13.79 0.87 0.53
CA ALA A 61 12.92 -0.27 0.25
C ALA A 61 13.65 -1.63 0.24
N PHE A 62 14.99 -1.63 0.21
CA PHE A 62 15.81 -2.85 0.19
C PHE A 62 15.97 -3.44 1.62
N GLY A 63 15.58 -2.71 2.66
CA GLY A 63 15.70 -3.12 4.06
C GLY A 63 17.11 -2.91 4.59
N ASP A 64 17.25 -2.03 5.59
CA ASP A 64 18.52 -1.74 6.23
C ASP A 64 18.88 -2.84 7.24
N PRO A 65 20.02 -3.55 7.11
CA PRO A 65 20.46 -4.52 8.11
C PRO A 65 20.79 -3.88 9.47
N ARG A 66 20.99 -2.55 9.54
CA ARG A 66 21.22 -1.82 10.79
C ARG A 66 19.93 -1.54 11.58
N GLN A 67 18.76 -1.79 10.98
CA GLN A 67 17.50 -1.71 11.70
C GLN A 67 17.02 -3.10 12.10
N PRO A 68 16.75 -3.35 13.40
CA PRO A 68 16.25 -4.64 13.85
C PRO A 68 14.94 -4.97 13.13
N ALA A 69 14.79 -6.23 12.71
CA ALA A 69 13.63 -6.73 11.96
C ALA A 69 12.27 -6.42 12.61
N PHE A 70 12.27 -6.14 13.92
CA PHE A 70 11.08 -5.75 14.69
C PHE A 70 10.59 -4.33 14.37
N MET A 71 11.45 -3.41 13.91
CA MET A 71 11.07 -2.08 13.41
C MET A 71 10.80 -2.09 11.90
N ALA A 72 11.56 -2.86 11.12
CA ALA A 72 11.30 -2.99 9.68
C ALA A 72 9.97 -3.70 9.39
N ALA A 73 9.54 -4.65 10.24
CA ALA A 73 8.19 -5.22 10.19
C ALA A 73 7.12 -4.17 10.46
N ARG A 74 7.37 -3.20 11.36
CA ARG A 74 6.46 -2.07 11.56
C ARG A 74 6.46 -1.16 10.35
N GLU A 75 7.58 -0.98 9.66
CA GLU A 75 7.67 -0.12 8.47
C GLU A 75 7.12 -0.77 7.19
N SER A 76 7.11 -2.09 7.15
CA SER A 76 6.61 -2.88 6.03
C SER A 76 5.18 -3.38 6.19
N VAL A 77 4.72 -3.50 7.43
CA VAL A 77 3.31 -3.46 7.78
C VAL A 77 2.83 -2.00 7.79
N ALA A 78 3.69 -0.98 7.88
CA ALA A 78 3.31 0.42 7.67
C ALA A 78 3.21 0.80 6.18
N ALA A 79 4.05 0.25 5.31
CA ALA A 79 3.95 0.46 3.87
C ALA A 79 2.81 -0.37 3.22
N SER A 80 2.14 -1.22 4.00
CA SER A 80 0.89 -1.90 3.59
C SER A 80 -0.23 -1.82 4.65
N SER A 81 -0.04 -1.01 5.70
CA SER A 81 -0.97 -0.73 6.82
C SER A 81 -0.35 0.27 7.83
N ALA A 82 0.13 1.41 7.35
CA ALA A 82 0.21 2.65 8.11
C ALA A 82 -0.42 3.71 7.23
N VAL A 83 -1.74 3.67 7.26
CA VAL A 83 -2.46 4.74 7.93
C VAL A 83 -1.50 5.43 8.92
N ARG A 84 -0.84 6.51 8.47
CA ARG A 84 -0.49 7.61 9.38
C ARG A 84 -1.74 7.78 10.26
N PRO A 85 -1.64 7.99 11.58
CA PRO A 85 -2.68 8.75 12.22
C PRO A 85 -2.62 10.11 11.53
N ALA A 86 -3.37 10.22 10.44
CA ALA A 86 -3.79 11.49 9.91
C ALA A 86 -4.37 12.18 11.13
N ALA A 87 -3.82 13.36 11.41
CA ALA A 87 -4.48 14.36 12.21
C ALA A 87 -5.99 14.22 12.02
N PRO A 88 -6.77 14.23 13.11
CA PRO A 88 -8.17 13.81 13.12
C PRO A 88 -8.84 14.31 11.84
N PRO A 89 -9.17 13.41 10.89
CA PRO A 89 -9.77 13.85 9.66
C PRO A 89 -11.07 14.50 10.06
N GLU A 90 -11.19 15.78 9.75
CA GLU A 90 -12.40 16.58 9.94
C GLU A 90 -13.59 15.68 9.58
N THR A 91 -14.30 15.28 10.62
CA THR A 91 -15.45 14.41 10.50
C THR A 91 -16.49 15.23 9.79
N LEU A 92 -16.62 15.03 8.47
CA LEU A 92 -17.87 15.33 7.80
C LEU A 92 -18.92 14.44 8.48
N ASP A 93 -19.76 15.10 9.28
CA ASP A 93 -20.65 14.58 10.33
C ASP A 93 -21.81 13.72 9.80
N PHE A 94 -21.54 12.67 9.04
CA PHE A 94 -22.55 11.69 8.64
C PHE A 94 -22.53 10.52 9.62
N LYS A 95 -23.62 10.40 10.39
CA LYS A 95 -23.84 9.33 11.35
C LYS A 95 -24.76 8.26 10.75
N LEU A 96 -24.67 7.05 11.32
CA LEU A 96 -25.61 5.97 11.06
C LEU A 96 -27.05 6.48 11.32
N GLY A 97 -27.94 6.32 10.34
CA GLY A 97 -29.32 6.77 10.37
C GLY A 97 -29.56 8.18 9.81
N ASP A 98 -28.52 8.90 9.36
CA ASP A 98 -28.72 10.20 8.71
C ASP A 98 -29.42 10.04 7.35
N ARG A 99 -30.40 10.91 7.10
CA ARG A 99 -31.04 11.06 5.79
C ARG A 99 -30.18 11.96 4.91
N ILE A 100 -29.91 11.47 3.71
CA ILE A 100 -29.10 12.17 2.73
C ILE A 100 -29.84 12.27 1.40
N VAL A 101 -29.61 13.37 0.70
CA VAL A 101 -30.08 13.56 -0.68
C VAL A 101 -28.86 13.55 -1.60
N HIS A 102 -28.81 12.56 -2.49
CA HIS A 102 -27.79 12.44 -3.51
C HIS A 102 -28.27 12.96 -4.85
N THR A 103 -27.49 13.80 -5.54
CA THR A 103 -27.89 14.39 -6.84
C THR A 103 -28.23 13.35 -7.91
N ALA A 104 -27.54 12.21 -7.93
CA ALA A 104 -27.78 11.13 -8.90
C ALA A 104 -28.74 10.03 -8.44
N PHE A 105 -29.00 9.89 -7.13
CA PHE A 105 -29.71 8.72 -6.58
C PHE A 105 -30.93 9.08 -5.74
N GLY A 106 -31.18 10.38 -5.50
CA GLY A 106 -32.31 10.84 -4.72
C GLY A 106 -32.09 10.67 -3.21
N ARG A 107 -33.19 10.51 -2.49
CA ARG A 107 -33.19 10.39 -1.02
C ARG A 107 -32.78 8.98 -0.59
N GLY A 108 -31.97 8.90 0.46
CA GLY A 108 -31.57 7.64 1.07
C GLY A 108 -31.11 7.79 2.51
N GLU A 109 -31.11 6.68 3.22
CA GLU A 109 -30.72 6.60 4.63
C GLU A 109 -29.42 5.83 4.80
N VAL A 110 -28.50 6.35 5.61
CA VAL A 110 -27.21 5.70 5.90
C VAL A 110 -27.44 4.52 6.87
N THR A 111 -27.41 3.30 6.36
CA THR A 111 -27.60 2.07 7.15
C THR A 111 -26.31 1.60 7.82
N LYS A 112 -25.15 1.79 7.18
CA LYS A 112 -23.84 1.37 7.71
C LYS A 112 -22.74 2.36 7.39
N VAL A 113 -21.85 2.60 8.35
CA VAL A 113 -20.63 3.41 8.18
C VAL A 113 -19.46 2.55 8.65
N SER A 114 -18.54 2.23 7.74
CA SER A 114 -17.34 1.45 8.03
C SER A 114 -16.10 2.30 7.75
N PRO A 115 -15.35 2.72 8.78
CA PRO A 115 -14.13 3.51 8.61
C PRO A 115 -13.03 2.65 7.96
N MET A 116 -12.39 3.19 6.93
CA MET A 116 -11.32 2.54 6.18
C MET A 116 -10.19 3.52 5.89
N GLY A 117 -9.12 3.45 6.68
CA GLY A 117 -7.80 3.99 6.32
C GLY A 117 -7.76 5.42 5.76
N GLY A 118 -8.52 6.35 6.35
CA GLY A 118 -8.58 7.77 5.95
C GLY A 118 -9.87 8.17 5.22
N ASP A 119 -10.70 7.21 4.83
CA ASP A 119 -12.04 7.39 4.27
C ASP A 119 -13.07 6.56 5.07
N ALA A 120 -14.35 6.67 4.76
CA ALA A 120 -15.39 5.82 5.32
C ALA A 120 -16.24 5.22 4.19
N LEU A 121 -16.44 3.89 4.20
CA LEU A 121 -17.40 3.24 3.33
C LEU A 121 -18.78 3.38 3.97
N ILE A 122 -19.69 4.07 3.30
CA ILE A 122 -21.09 4.22 3.71
C ILE A 122 -21.99 3.34 2.85
N GLU A 123 -22.89 2.63 3.51
CA GLU A 123 -23.95 1.83 2.90
C GLU A 123 -25.24 2.60 3.09
N ILE A 124 -25.81 3.08 1.98
CA ILE A 124 -27.02 3.90 1.97
C ILE A 124 -28.12 3.14 1.26
N THR A 125 -29.28 3.09 1.90
CA THR A 125 -30.50 2.57 1.30
C THR A 125 -31.24 3.73 0.62
N PHE A 126 -31.28 3.75 -0.71
CA PHE A 126 -32.00 4.77 -1.48
C PHE A 126 -33.42 4.30 -1.79
N ASP A 127 -34.41 5.18 -1.62
CA ASP A 127 -35.85 4.84 -1.74
C ASP A 127 -36.22 4.30 -3.13
N GLY A 128 -35.54 4.74 -4.19
CA GLY A 128 -35.85 4.36 -5.58
C GLY A 128 -34.92 3.33 -6.21
N ILE A 129 -33.77 3.03 -5.59
CA ILE A 129 -32.66 2.28 -6.25
C ILE A 129 -32.14 1.14 -5.36
N GLY A 130 -32.51 1.11 -4.08
CA GLY A 130 -32.05 0.11 -3.11
C GLY A 130 -30.69 0.46 -2.51
N VAL A 131 -30.02 -0.56 -1.97
CA VAL A 131 -28.80 -0.39 -1.17
C VAL A 131 -27.58 -0.14 -2.07
N LYS A 132 -26.86 0.96 -1.83
CA LYS A 132 -25.59 1.28 -2.49
C LYS A 132 -24.47 1.52 -1.50
N ARG A 133 -23.29 1.01 -1.83
CA ARG A 133 -22.05 1.19 -1.07
C ARG A 133 -21.21 2.27 -1.75
N LEU A 134 -20.98 3.37 -1.05
CA LEU A 134 -20.22 4.52 -1.53
C LEU A 134 -19.08 4.85 -0.57
N MET A 135 -18.03 5.50 -1.09
CA MET A 135 -16.96 6.06 -0.27
C MET A 135 -17.33 7.49 0.12
N LEU A 136 -17.21 7.83 1.40
CA LEU A 136 -17.67 9.08 2.00
C LEU A 136 -16.97 10.29 1.40
N ARG A 137 -15.65 10.24 1.14
CA ARG A 137 -14.94 11.36 0.50
C ARG A 137 -15.44 11.61 -0.93
N ALA A 138 -15.56 10.58 -1.75
CA ALA A 138 -16.02 10.72 -3.14
C ALA A 138 -17.49 11.15 -3.22
N ALA A 139 -18.31 10.68 -2.28
CA ALA A 139 -19.74 10.93 -2.30
C ALA A 139 -20.15 12.23 -1.57
N SER A 140 -19.33 12.74 -0.64
CA SER A 140 -19.59 13.99 0.11
C SER A 140 -19.87 15.19 -0.79
N SER A 141 -19.24 15.27 -1.97
CA SER A 141 -19.45 16.36 -2.95
C SER A 141 -20.85 16.35 -3.58
N HIS A 142 -21.57 15.23 -3.50
CA HIS A 142 -22.87 15.03 -4.12
C HIS A 142 -23.97 14.65 -3.13
N MET A 143 -23.66 14.63 -1.83
CA MET A 143 -24.58 14.31 -0.74
C MET A 143 -24.86 15.56 0.09
N LYS A 144 -26.13 15.91 0.24
CA LYS A 144 -26.58 16.92 1.20
C LYS A 144 -27.34 16.22 2.33
N LYS A 145 -27.04 16.60 3.58
CA LYS A 145 -27.81 16.17 4.75
C LYS A 145 -29.16 16.89 4.74
N GLU A 146 -30.23 16.14 4.99
CA GLU A 146 -31.58 16.68 5.23
C GLU A 146 -31.80 16.98 6.72
#